data_AF-A0A396U4Y1-F1
#
_entry.id   AF-A0A396U4Y1-F1
#
_cell.length_a   1.000
_cell.length_b   1.000
_cell.length_c   1.000
_cell.angle_alpha   90.00
_cell.angle_beta   90.00
_cell.angle_gamma   90.00
#
_symmetry.space_group_name_H-M   'P 1'
#
loop_
_entity.id
_entity.type
_entity.pdbx_description
1 polymer ?
#
loop_
_entity_poly.entity_id
_entity_poly.type
_entity_poly.pdbx_seq_one_letter_code
_entity_poly.pdbx_strand_id
1 'polypeptide(L)'
;MLTLAATLTACGSDNDDNMTEPPPPQPEPMEYSYDITVVNLTHEQPLSPITAVLHADGKMWDIGMSSSIALEKLAEGGDNTDFISQESVIANASAQGPLMPGLSETLTITTTDELATHLTMVSMLVNTNDAFSGLTNLELSTLDVDATMSWHLAVYDAGTEANTEAMGTIPGPADGGTGYSMIRDDVDRVSMHSGVVSQDDGLMSSVLTQAHRFDNPSIKLTITRTK
;
A
#
# COMPACT_ATOMS: atom_id res chain seq x y z
N MET A 1 40.53 -61.74 -67.82
CA MET A 1 40.75 -61.65 -66.36
C MET A 1 40.59 -60.20 -65.96
N LEU A 2 39.68 -59.96 -65.04
CA LEU A 2 39.13 -58.67 -64.62
C LEU A 2 40.07 -58.04 -63.58
N THR A 3 40.55 -56.81 -63.82
CA THR A 3 41.29 -56.02 -62.83
C THR A 3 40.39 -54.85 -62.43
N LEU A 4 39.89 -54.89 -61.20
CA LEU A 4 38.98 -53.90 -60.62
C LEU A 4 39.82 -52.80 -59.97
N ALA A 5 39.86 -51.61 -60.58
CA ALA A 5 40.44 -50.41 -59.96
C ALA A 5 39.30 -49.56 -59.39
N ALA A 6 39.24 -49.44 -58.06
CA ALA A 6 38.33 -48.54 -57.38
C ALA A 6 38.89 -47.11 -57.47
N THR A 7 38.15 -46.21 -58.12
CA THR A 7 38.39 -44.77 -58.08
C THR A 7 37.55 -44.18 -56.95
N LEU A 8 38.19 -43.53 -55.98
CA LEU A 8 37.48 -42.67 -55.02
C LEU A 8 37.00 -41.43 -55.77
N THR A 9 35.69 -41.23 -55.82
CA THR A 9 35.10 -39.95 -56.24
C THR A 9 34.82 -39.13 -54.99
N ALA A 10 35.54 -38.03 -54.85
CA ALA A 10 35.25 -36.98 -53.89
C ALA A 10 34.19 -36.07 -54.51
N CYS A 11 32.94 -36.19 -54.06
CA CYS A 11 31.91 -35.19 -54.33
C CYS A 11 31.80 -34.31 -53.08
N GLY A 12 32.42 -33.14 -53.17
CA GLY A 12 32.05 -32.00 -52.34
C GLY A 12 30.64 -31.56 -52.73
N SER A 13 29.79 -31.45 -51.71
CA SER A 13 28.54 -30.71 -51.79
C SER A 13 28.58 -29.75 -50.62
N ASP A 14 28.83 -28.48 -50.92
CA ASP A 14 28.71 -27.37 -49.97
C ASP A 14 27.28 -27.36 -49.45
N ASN A 15 27.12 -27.75 -48.19
CA ASN A 15 25.93 -27.45 -47.41
C ASN A 15 26.28 -26.22 -46.59
N ASP A 16 26.04 -25.04 -47.15
CA ASP A 16 25.96 -23.80 -46.37
C ASP A 16 24.69 -23.85 -45.52
N ASP A 17 24.68 -24.73 -44.52
CA ASP A 17 23.78 -24.63 -43.38
C ASP A 17 24.24 -23.43 -42.57
N ASN A 18 23.77 -22.25 -42.98
CA ASN A 18 23.83 -21.04 -42.18
C ASN A 18 22.87 -21.23 -40.99
N MET A 19 23.28 -22.08 -40.05
CA MET A 19 22.67 -22.24 -38.74
C MET A 19 22.96 -20.94 -37.99
N THR A 20 22.10 -19.94 -38.18
CA THR A 20 22.04 -18.80 -37.27
C THR A 20 21.78 -19.37 -35.89
N GLU A 21 22.81 -19.35 -35.05
CA GLU A 21 22.70 -19.71 -33.64
C GLU A 21 21.56 -18.89 -33.03
N PRO A 22 20.60 -19.53 -32.33
CA PRO A 22 19.52 -18.79 -31.70
C PRO A 22 20.14 -17.76 -30.73
N PRO A 23 19.59 -16.53 -30.68
CA PRO A 23 20.13 -15.49 -29.82
C PRO A 23 20.20 -16.03 -28.38
N PRO A 24 21.25 -15.66 -27.61
CA PRO A 24 21.39 -16.10 -26.25
C PRO A 24 20.13 -15.77 -25.44
N PRO A 25 19.69 -16.67 -24.54
CA PRO A 25 18.49 -16.43 -23.74
C PRO A 25 18.64 -15.12 -22.96
N GLN A 26 17.66 -14.24 -23.09
CA GLN A 26 17.61 -13.00 -22.32
C GLN A 26 17.53 -13.37 -20.83
N PRO A 27 18.31 -12.73 -19.93
CA PRO A 27 18.19 -12.98 -18.50
C PRO A 27 16.76 -12.68 -18.05
N GLU A 28 16.19 -13.58 -17.24
CA GLU A 28 14.86 -13.35 -16.67
C GLU A 28 14.88 -12.11 -15.77
N PRO A 29 13.81 -11.28 -15.79
CA PRO A 29 13.72 -10.13 -14.90
C PRO A 29 13.84 -10.58 -13.44
N MET A 30 14.63 -9.86 -12.65
CA MET A 30 14.68 -10.07 -11.21
C MET A 30 13.31 -9.71 -10.62
N GLU A 31 12.73 -10.63 -9.84
CA GLU A 31 11.50 -10.37 -9.10
C GLU A 31 11.84 -9.88 -7.69
N TYR A 32 11.21 -8.79 -7.28
CA TYR A 32 11.23 -8.26 -5.92
C TYR A 32 9.90 -8.57 -5.25
N SER A 33 9.96 -8.95 -3.97
CA SER A 33 8.76 -9.35 -3.23
C SER A 33 8.86 -8.92 -1.78
N TYR A 34 7.77 -8.41 -1.23
CA TYR A 34 7.69 -7.95 0.15
C TYR A 34 6.39 -8.43 0.81
N ASP A 35 6.52 -8.92 2.04
CA ASP A 35 5.39 -9.18 2.92
C ASP A 35 5.19 -7.98 3.87
N ILE A 36 3.97 -7.45 3.87
CA ILE A 36 3.57 -6.24 4.59
C ILE A 36 2.54 -6.67 5.62
N THR A 37 2.99 -6.86 6.86
CA THR A 37 2.15 -7.28 7.97
C THR A 37 1.73 -6.07 8.79
N VAL A 38 0.43 -5.88 8.94
CA VAL A 38 -0.20 -4.82 9.71
C VAL A 38 -0.98 -5.42 10.86
N VAL A 39 -0.78 -4.90 12.08
CA VAL A 39 -1.57 -5.24 13.28
C VAL A 39 -2.34 -4.01 13.72
N ASN A 40 -3.66 -4.14 13.82
CA ASN A 40 -4.52 -3.10 14.38
C ASN A 40 -4.40 -3.14 15.92
N LEU A 41 -3.75 -2.13 16.51
CA LEU A 41 -3.50 -2.05 17.96
C LEU A 41 -4.64 -1.35 18.72
N THR A 42 -5.65 -0.86 18.01
CA THR A 42 -6.74 -0.08 18.58
C THR A 42 -7.79 -0.96 19.27
N HIS A 43 -8.77 -0.31 19.90
CA HIS A 43 -9.98 -0.90 20.47
C HIS A 43 -11.20 -0.28 19.79
N GLU A 44 -12.21 -1.08 19.43
CA GLU A 44 -13.43 -0.66 18.69
C GLU A 44 -13.20 0.32 17.52
N GLN A 45 -12.04 0.26 16.88
CA GLN A 45 -11.67 1.14 15.79
C GLN A 45 -11.20 0.29 14.60
N PRO A 46 -12.12 -0.15 13.72
CA PRO A 46 -11.76 -0.87 12.51
C PRO A 46 -10.84 -0.02 11.63
N LEU A 47 -9.96 -0.68 10.91
CA LEU A 47 -9.19 -0.07 9.84
C LEU A 47 -9.85 -0.41 8.50
N SER A 48 -9.89 0.54 7.56
CA SER A 48 -10.30 0.25 6.18
C SER A 48 -9.30 -0.70 5.53
N PRO A 49 -9.59 -1.25 4.32
CA PRO A 49 -8.63 -2.14 3.66
C PRO A 49 -7.21 -1.58 3.67
N ILE A 50 -6.28 -2.35 4.24
CA ILE A 50 -4.87 -1.99 4.25
C ILE A 50 -4.41 -1.84 2.80
N THR A 51 -3.82 -0.70 2.49
CA THR A 51 -3.36 -0.37 1.14
C THR A 51 -1.86 -0.22 1.15
N ALA A 52 -1.19 -0.91 0.24
CA ALA A 52 0.25 -0.81 0.03
C ALA A 52 0.57 -0.58 -1.45
N VAL A 53 1.50 0.32 -1.72
CA VAL A 53 1.94 0.64 -3.08
C VAL A 53 3.46 0.75 -3.15
N LEU A 54 4.04 0.20 -4.20
CA LEU A 54 5.44 0.44 -4.58
C LEU A 54 5.51 1.55 -5.62
N HIS A 55 6.49 2.43 -5.47
CA HIS A 55 6.73 3.59 -6.33
C HIS A 55 8.22 3.91 -6.42
N ALA A 56 8.59 4.81 -7.32
CA ALA A 56 9.99 5.16 -7.56
C ALA A 56 10.59 6.06 -6.49
N ASP A 57 9.87 7.11 -6.12
CA ASP A 57 10.22 8.08 -5.11
C ASP A 57 8.96 8.88 -4.72
N GLY A 58 9.15 9.94 -3.94
CA GLY A 58 8.09 10.89 -3.60
C GLY A 58 7.17 10.43 -2.48
N LYS A 59 6.86 11.35 -1.58
CA LYS A 59 5.81 11.12 -0.58
C LYS A 59 4.44 11.23 -1.22
N MET A 60 3.54 10.31 -0.90
CA MET A 60 2.14 10.38 -1.34
C MET A 60 1.28 11.29 -0.45
N TRP A 61 1.79 11.64 0.73
CA TRP A 61 1.22 12.63 1.65
C TRP A 61 2.32 13.19 2.55
N ASP A 62 2.13 14.38 3.12
CA ASP A 62 3.11 14.93 4.07
C ASP A 62 2.42 15.86 5.07
N ILE A 63 2.89 15.86 6.31
CA ILE A 63 2.32 16.72 7.35
C ILE A 63 2.51 18.19 6.94
N GLY A 64 1.43 18.97 7.07
CA GLY A 64 1.38 20.37 6.71
C GLY A 64 1.11 20.64 5.24
N MET A 65 0.99 19.60 4.41
CA MET A 65 0.60 19.70 3.00
C MET A 65 -0.88 19.36 2.83
N SER A 66 -1.51 19.91 1.79
CA SER A 66 -2.92 19.64 1.48
C SER A 66 -3.13 18.19 1.04
N SER A 67 -4.28 17.64 1.41
CA SER A 67 -4.66 16.28 1.05
C SER A 67 -5.02 16.18 -0.43
N SER A 68 -4.46 15.17 -1.09
CA SER A 68 -4.89 14.82 -2.45
C SER A 68 -6.30 14.25 -2.42
N ILE A 69 -7.03 14.33 -3.54
CA ILE A 69 -8.36 13.72 -3.67
C ILE A 69 -8.31 12.20 -3.39
N ALA A 70 -7.22 11.55 -3.79
CA ALA A 70 -7.03 10.12 -3.56
C ALA A 70 -6.86 9.80 -2.06
N LEU A 71 -6.12 10.64 -1.31
CA LEU A 71 -6.00 10.49 0.14
C LEU A 71 -7.31 10.80 0.85
N GLU A 72 -8.01 11.87 0.46
CA GLU A 72 -9.31 12.29 1.00
C GLU A 72 -10.35 11.16 0.91
N LYS A 73 -10.56 10.59 -0.28
CA LYS A 73 -11.47 9.45 -0.47
C LYS A 73 -11.12 8.24 0.39
N LEU A 74 -9.83 7.98 0.54
CA LEU A 74 -9.35 6.88 1.36
C LEU A 74 -9.61 7.16 2.84
N ALA A 75 -9.26 8.37 3.31
CA ALA A 75 -9.35 8.77 4.69
C ALA A 75 -10.80 8.96 5.17
N GLU A 76 -11.72 9.33 4.28
CA GLU A 76 -13.14 9.55 4.60
C GLU A 76 -14.03 8.34 4.31
N GLY A 77 -13.75 7.59 3.25
CA GLY A 77 -14.61 6.50 2.81
C GLY A 77 -14.00 5.12 2.97
N GLY A 78 -12.71 5.03 3.26
CA GLY A 78 -11.94 3.79 3.17
C GLY A 78 -11.75 3.29 1.73
N ASP A 79 -12.11 4.10 0.71
CA ASP A 79 -11.96 3.73 -0.71
C ASP A 79 -10.56 4.09 -1.21
N ASN A 80 -9.78 3.06 -1.52
CA ASN A 80 -8.41 3.20 -1.98
C ASN A 80 -8.25 3.14 -3.51
N THR A 81 -9.35 3.07 -4.28
CA THR A 81 -9.32 2.88 -5.75
C THR A 81 -8.48 3.95 -6.45
N ASP A 82 -8.70 5.21 -6.08
CA ASP A 82 -7.95 6.34 -6.65
C ASP A 82 -6.50 6.35 -6.15
N PHE A 83 -6.24 5.88 -4.93
CA PHE A 83 -4.92 5.88 -4.32
C PHE A 83 -3.98 4.89 -5.03
N ILE A 84 -4.45 3.67 -5.31
CA ILE A 84 -3.65 2.63 -5.99
C ILE A 84 -3.51 2.83 -7.51
N SER A 85 -4.29 3.74 -8.09
CA SER A 85 -4.28 4.05 -9.53
C SER A 85 -3.53 5.33 -9.90
N GLN A 86 -2.88 5.98 -8.92
CA GLN A 86 -2.02 7.13 -9.16
C GLN A 86 -0.88 6.78 -10.12
N GLU A 87 -0.49 7.73 -10.98
CA GLU A 87 0.55 7.54 -12.00
C GLU A 87 1.91 7.08 -11.43
N SER A 88 2.23 7.50 -10.21
CA SER A 88 3.48 7.14 -9.53
C SER A 88 3.50 5.68 -9.01
N VAL A 89 2.36 4.99 -8.99
CA VAL A 89 2.25 3.61 -8.49
C VAL A 89 2.74 2.64 -9.55
N ILE A 90 3.75 1.84 -9.20
CA ILE A 90 4.34 0.81 -10.05
C ILE A 90 3.68 -0.55 -9.78
N ALA A 91 3.50 -0.89 -8.51
CA ALA A 91 2.79 -2.09 -8.07
C ALA A 91 1.95 -1.75 -6.83
N ASN A 92 0.90 -2.53 -6.58
CA ASN A 92 0.05 -2.34 -5.40
C ASN A 92 -0.46 -3.68 -4.86
N ALA A 93 -0.83 -3.65 -3.58
CA ALA A 93 -1.55 -4.71 -2.90
C ALA A 93 -2.57 -4.08 -1.96
N SER A 94 -3.78 -4.65 -1.91
CA SER A 94 -4.84 -4.20 -1.03
C SER A 94 -5.48 -5.38 -0.34
N ALA A 95 -5.76 -5.20 0.95
CA ALA A 95 -6.69 -6.07 1.68
C ALA A 95 -8.05 -6.12 0.97
N GLN A 96 -8.80 -7.20 1.20
CA GLN A 96 -10.14 -7.37 0.61
C GLN A 96 -11.24 -6.75 1.49
N GLY A 97 -10.93 -6.39 2.73
CA GLY A 97 -11.89 -5.89 3.69
C GLY A 97 -11.22 -5.18 4.86
N PRO A 98 -12.02 -4.70 5.82
CA PRO A 98 -11.50 -3.99 6.98
C PRO A 98 -10.71 -4.90 7.92
N LEU A 99 -9.67 -4.35 8.54
CA LEU A 99 -8.91 -5.02 9.59
C LEU A 99 -9.46 -4.65 10.97
N MET A 100 -10.12 -5.62 11.61
CA MET A 100 -10.76 -5.42 12.92
C MET A 100 -9.74 -5.21 14.06
N PRO A 101 -10.14 -4.52 15.15
CA PRO A 101 -9.30 -4.30 16.32
C PRO A 101 -8.64 -5.57 16.86
N GLY A 102 -7.35 -5.50 17.19
CA GLY A 102 -6.55 -6.60 17.74
C GLY A 102 -6.15 -7.69 16.73
N LEU A 103 -6.60 -7.60 15.48
CA LEU A 103 -6.23 -8.56 14.43
C LEU A 103 -5.02 -8.09 13.62
N SER A 104 -4.48 -9.01 12.83
CA SER A 104 -3.39 -8.76 11.90
C SER A 104 -3.74 -9.22 10.48
N GLU A 105 -3.22 -8.52 9.49
CA GLU A 105 -3.32 -8.88 8.08
C GLU A 105 -1.94 -8.75 7.40
N THR A 106 -1.65 -9.65 6.46
CA THR A 106 -0.41 -9.63 5.68
C THR A 106 -0.76 -9.53 4.20
N LEU A 107 -0.19 -8.52 3.53
CA LEU A 107 -0.25 -8.36 2.08
C LEU A 107 1.10 -8.75 1.49
N THR A 108 1.08 -9.46 0.36
CA THR A 108 2.29 -9.69 -0.45
C THR A 108 2.23 -8.80 -1.69
N ILE A 109 3.27 -8.00 -1.91
CA ILE A 109 3.43 -7.17 -3.09
C ILE A 109 4.66 -7.63 -3.87
N THR A 110 4.51 -7.80 -5.18
CA THR A 110 5.58 -8.25 -6.07
C THR A 110 5.73 -7.31 -7.27
N THR A 111 6.95 -7.22 -7.78
CA THR A 111 7.26 -6.45 -9.00
C THR A 111 8.50 -7.01 -9.68
N THR A 112 8.62 -6.81 -10.98
CA THR A 112 9.86 -7.02 -11.74
C THR A 112 10.51 -5.71 -12.17
N ASP A 113 9.89 -4.57 -11.81
CA ASP A 113 10.39 -3.24 -12.10
C ASP A 113 11.39 -2.80 -11.02
N GLU A 114 12.64 -2.61 -11.42
CA GLU A 114 13.73 -2.17 -10.54
C GLU A 114 13.56 -0.74 -10.01
N LEU A 115 12.66 0.06 -10.61
CA LEU A 115 12.36 1.40 -10.12
C LEU A 115 11.47 1.38 -8.88
N ALA A 116 10.75 0.29 -8.58
CA ALA A 116 9.87 0.19 -7.41
C ALA A 116 10.66 0.00 -6.09
N THR A 117 11.39 1.05 -5.73
CA THR A 117 12.34 1.10 -4.61
C THR A 117 11.72 1.63 -3.33
N HIS A 118 10.56 2.27 -3.40
CA HIS A 118 9.88 2.86 -2.25
C HIS A 118 8.52 2.24 -1.99
N LEU A 119 8.13 2.18 -0.71
CA LEU A 119 6.81 1.75 -0.26
C LEU A 119 6.06 2.88 0.43
N THR A 120 4.76 2.97 0.13
CA THR A 120 3.77 3.68 0.94
C THR A 120 2.70 2.69 1.39
N MET A 121 2.35 2.73 2.68
CA MET A 121 1.23 2.00 3.28
C MET A 121 0.28 2.97 3.96
N VAL A 122 -1.02 2.81 3.75
CA VAL A 122 -2.06 3.67 4.33
C VAL A 122 -3.35 2.88 4.60
N SER A 123 -4.07 3.27 5.64
CA SER A 123 -5.41 2.77 5.95
C SER A 123 -6.18 3.79 6.80
N MET A 124 -7.48 3.91 6.58
CA MET A 124 -8.36 4.79 7.35
C MET A 124 -8.72 4.16 8.69
N LEU A 125 -8.86 5.00 9.73
CA LEU A 125 -9.53 4.65 10.97
C LEU A 125 -11.05 4.86 10.79
N VAL A 126 -11.82 3.78 10.67
CA VAL A 126 -13.20 3.80 10.14
C VAL A 126 -14.24 4.52 11.04
N ASN A 127 -14.12 4.44 12.37
CA ASN A 127 -14.93 5.23 13.32
C ASN A 127 -14.42 6.68 13.49
N THR A 128 -13.96 7.30 12.40
CA THR A 128 -13.60 8.73 12.32
C THR A 128 -14.12 9.30 11.00
N ASN A 129 -14.19 10.62 10.87
CA ASN A 129 -14.58 11.29 9.63
C ASN A 129 -13.46 11.28 8.58
N ASP A 130 -12.20 11.56 8.93
CA ASP A 130 -11.10 11.60 7.95
C ASP A 130 -9.72 11.20 8.52
N ALA A 131 -9.69 10.38 9.57
CA ALA A 131 -8.44 9.92 10.17
C ALA A 131 -7.85 8.72 9.43
N PHE A 132 -6.53 8.70 9.30
CA PHE A 132 -5.80 7.58 8.70
C PHE A 132 -4.49 7.30 9.44
N SER A 133 -3.93 6.12 9.25
CA SER A 133 -2.58 5.78 9.70
C SER A 133 -1.79 5.21 8.53
N GLY A 134 -0.50 5.52 8.49
CA GLY A 134 0.35 5.11 7.39
C GLY A 134 1.81 5.49 7.53
N LEU A 135 2.58 5.05 6.55
CA LEU A 135 3.98 5.39 6.31
C LEU A 135 4.11 5.67 4.81
N THR A 136 4.88 6.69 4.43
CA THR A 136 5.08 7.02 3.02
C THR A 136 6.56 7.21 2.69
N ASN A 137 6.92 6.87 1.45
CA ASN A 137 8.27 6.98 0.91
C ASN A 137 9.32 6.26 1.77
N LEU A 138 9.02 5.02 2.17
CA LEU A 138 9.99 4.15 2.81
C LEU A 138 10.89 3.53 1.74
N GLU A 139 12.17 3.85 1.76
CA GLU A 139 13.18 3.23 0.92
C GLU A 139 13.38 1.75 1.27
N LEU A 140 13.28 0.88 0.27
CA LEU A 140 13.44 -0.57 0.38
C LEU A 140 14.70 -1.11 -0.29
N SER A 141 15.40 -0.32 -1.13
CA SER A 141 16.55 -0.82 -1.91
C SER A 141 17.71 -1.33 -1.05
N THR A 142 17.80 -0.87 0.21
CA THR A 142 18.83 -1.31 1.17
C THR A 142 18.39 -2.50 2.03
N LEU A 143 17.17 -3.00 1.85
CA LEU A 143 16.65 -4.13 2.63
C LEU A 143 17.13 -5.43 2.00
N ASP A 144 17.93 -6.19 2.73
CA ASP A 144 18.40 -7.51 2.31
C ASP A 144 17.23 -8.51 2.26
N VAL A 145 17.35 -9.55 1.42
CA VAL A 145 16.38 -10.66 1.42
C VAL A 145 16.35 -11.31 2.80
N ASP A 146 15.14 -11.66 3.25
CA ASP A 146 14.80 -12.16 4.59
C ASP A 146 14.98 -11.13 5.74
N ALA A 147 15.40 -9.90 5.44
CA ALA A 147 15.46 -8.86 6.44
C ALA A 147 14.07 -8.28 6.73
N THR A 148 13.84 -7.94 8.00
CA THR A 148 12.59 -7.39 8.50
C THR A 148 12.82 -6.05 9.19
N MET A 149 11.90 -5.12 8.95
CA MET A 149 11.81 -3.86 9.68
C MET A 149 10.40 -3.68 10.26
N SER A 150 10.29 -2.97 11.38
CA SER A 150 9.00 -2.74 12.04
C SER A 150 8.87 -1.30 12.53
N TRP A 151 7.63 -0.79 12.48
CA TRP A 151 7.26 0.54 12.93
C TRP A 151 5.98 0.49 13.77
N HIS A 152 5.88 1.44 14.68
CA HIS A 152 4.64 1.79 15.36
C HIS A 152 4.19 3.12 14.78
N LEU A 153 3.01 3.13 14.15
CA LEU A 153 2.52 4.26 13.38
C LEU A 153 1.48 5.03 14.17
N ALA A 154 1.52 6.35 14.01
CA ALA A 154 0.57 7.26 14.59
C ALA A 154 -0.62 7.49 13.66
N VAL A 155 -1.66 8.09 14.21
CA VAL A 155 -2.83 8.55 13.47
C VAL A 155 -2.63 9.98 12.99
N TYR A 156 -2.99 10.18 11.73
CA TYR A 156 -3.04 11.44 11.03
C TYR A 156 -4.49 11.79 10.70
N ASP A 157 -4.68 13.06 10.45
CA ASP A 157 -5.93 13.69 10.07
C ASP A 157 -5.72 14.24 8.66
N ALA A 158 -6.61 13.94 7.71
CA ALA A 158 -6.48 14.43 6.34
C ALA A 158 -6.75 15.95 6.25
N GLY A 159 -7.45 16.51 7.23
CA GLY A 159 -7.80 17.91 7.35
C GLY A 159 -8.86 18.33 6.34
N THR A 160 -9.64 17.38 5.81
CA THR A 160 -10.67 17.65 4.81
C THR A 160 -12.03 17.83 5.48
N GLU A 161 -12.30 17.11 6.58
CA GLU A 161 -13.53 17.25 7.36
C GLU A 161 -13.24 17.59 8.83
N ALA A 162 -14.06 18.46 9.42
CA ALA A 162 -13.90 18.83 10.83
C ALA A 162 -14.25 17.66 11.77
N ASN A 163 -13.37 17.38 12.74
CA ASN A 163 -13.54 16.36 13.78
C ASN A 163 -14.65 16.68 14.80
N THR A 164 -15.90 16.76 14.35
CA THR A 164 -17.06 17.11 15.18
C THR A 164 -17.61 15.93 15.98
N GLU A 165 -17.29 14.72 15.53
CA GLU A 165 -17.83 13.44 16.03
C GLU A 165 -19.37 13.39 16.00
N ALA A 166 -20.01 14.20 15.17
CA ALA A 166 -21.45 14.36 15.17
C ALA A 166 -22.15 13.22 14.43
N MET A 167 -23.42 12.99 14.76
CA MET A 167 -24.27 12.00 14.09
C MET A 167 -24.33 12.24 12.58
N GLY A 168 -24.10 11.18 11.80
CA GLY A 168 -24.09 11.19 10.35
C GLY A 168 -22.75 11.58 9.71
N THR A 169 -21.72 11.89 10.49
CA THR A 169 -20.40 12.31 10.00
C THR A 169 -19.35 11.21 10.07
N ILE A 170 -19.63 10.09 10.75
CA ILE A 170 -18.68 9.00 10.92
C ILE A 170 -19.18 7.80 10.09
N PRO A 171 -18.46 7.36 9.06
CA PRO A 171 -18.93 6.26 8.19
C PRO A 171 -18.99 4.92 8.91
N GLY A 172 -18.11 4.74 9.90
CA GLY A 172 -17.93 3.49 10.62
C GLY A 172 -19.15 3.01 11.42
N PRO A 173 -19.11 1.77 11.92
CA PRO A 173 -20.24 1.13 12.59
C PRO A 173 -20.72 1.85 13.85
N ALA A 174 -19.95 2.78 14.41
CA ALA A 174 -20.36 3.60 15.54
C ALA A 174 -21.54 4.54 15.20
N ASP A 175 -21.67 4.96 13.94
CA ASP A 175 -22.63 5.97 13.49
C ASP A 175 -23.34 5.56 12.19
N GLY A 176 -22.62 4.95 11.25
CA GLY A 176 -23.15 4.58 9.92
C GLY A 176 -23.46 5.81 9.07
N GLY A 177 -22.72 6.90 9.32
CA GLY A 177 -22.81 8.18 8.66
C GLY A 177 -22.24 8.18 7.25
N THR A 178 -22.00 9.38 6.73
CA THR A 178 -21.50 9.57 5.37
C THR A 178 -20.02 9.21 5.31
N GLY A 179 -19.62 8.57 4.20
CA GLY A 179 -18.21 8.45 3.80
C GLY A 179 -17.73 9.72 3.11
N TYR A 180 -16.95 9.54 2.05
CA TYR A 180 -16.43 10.65 1.24
C TYR A 180 -17.45 11.75 0.90
N SER A 181 -17.04 13.00 1.14
CA SER A 181 -17.72 14.22 0.77
C SER A 181 -16.85 15.05 -0.18
N MET A 182 -17.46 15.69 -1.17
CA MET A 182 -16.72 16.64 -2.03
C MET A 182 -16.51 18.02 -1.39
N ILE A 183 -17.13 18.26 -0.23
CA ILE A 183 -17.04 19.52 0.50
C ILE A 183 -15.99 19.35 1.58
N ARG A 184 -14.92 20.15 1.50
CA ARG A 184 -13.95 20.29 2.58
C ARG A 184 -14.40 21.40 3.52
N ASP A 185 -14.46 21.12 4.83
CA ASP A 185 -14.89 22.07 5.85
C ASP A 185 -13.87 22.29 6.98
N ASP A 186 -12.63 21.80 6.82
CA ASP A 186 -11.52 22.02 7.74
C ASP A 186 -10.30 22.72 7.07
N VAL A 187 -9.12 22.62 7.69
CA VAL A 187 -7.88 23.36 7.38
C VAL A 187 -7.19 22.97 6.07
N ASP A 188 -7.63 21.90 5.43
CA ASP A 188 -7.11 21.32 4.19
C ASP A 188 -5.60 21.06 4.23
N ARG A 189 -5.15 20.45 5.33
CA ARG A 189 -3.77 20.06 5.57
C ARG A 189 -3.69 18.81 6.42
N VAL A 190 -2.88 17.86 5.97
CA VAL A 190 -2.55 16.68 6.76
C VAL A 190 -1.89 17.10 8.06
N SER A 191 -2.37 16.57 9.18
CA SER A 191 -1.81 16.84 10.50
C SER A 191 -1.78 15.59 11.38
N MET A 192 -1.12 15.68 12.54
CA MET A 192 -1.23 14.63 13.55
C MET A 192 -2.61 14.73 14.18
N HIS A 193 -3.39 13.64 14.18
CA HIS A 193 -4.72 13.67 14.74
C HIS A 193 -4.68 13.85 16.26
N SER A 194 -5.52 14.72 16.80
CA SER A 194 -5.57 15.03 18.24
C SER A 194 -6.23 13.96 19.11
N GLY A 195 -6.58 12.80 18.53
CA GLY A 195 -7.46 11.80 19.15
C GLY A 195 -8.94 12.20 19.19
N VAL A 196 -9.75 11.29 19.69
CA VAL A 196 -11.20 11.43 19.91
C VAL A 196 -11.48 11.99 21.30
N VAL A 197 -12.40 12.95 21.38
CA VAL A 197 -12.92 13.53 22.63
C VAL A 197 -14.11 12.74 23.16
N SER A 198 -15.01 12.23 22.33
CA SER A 198 -16.16 11.41 22.74
C SER A 198 -17.19 12.06 23.67
N GLN A 199 -18.38 11.46 23.73
CA GLN A 199 -19.45 11.87 24.66
C GLN A 199 -19.03 11.70 26.12
N ASP A 200 -18.24 10.66 26.40
CA ASP A 200 -17.82 10.32 27.76
C ASP A 200 -16.80 11.31 28.34
N ASP A 201 -16.08 12.08 27.50
CA ASP A 201 -15.18 13.15 27.96
C ASP A 201 -15.82 14.55 27.88
N GLY A 202 -17.14 14.61 27.67
CA GLY A 202 -17.94 15.83 27.79
C GLY A 202 -18.36 16.49 26.48
N LEU A 203 -18.01 15.90 25.32
CA LEU A 203 -18.54 16.35 24.03
C LEU A 203 -19.93 15.75 23.81
N MET A 204 -20.96 16.35 24.41
CA MET A 204 -22.33 15.79 24.44
C MET A 204 -22.94 15.52 23.06
N SER A 205 -22.48 16.18 22.00
CA SER A 205 -22.91 15.97 20.62
C SER A 205 -22.24 14.78 19.92
N SER A 206 -21.19 14.23 20.53
CA SER A 206 -20.45 13.11 19.95
C SER A 206 -21.29 11.84 19.95
N VAL A 207 -21.24 11.08 18.86
CA VAL A 207 -21.75 9.71 18.77
C VAL A 207 -20.74 8.67 19.23
N LEU A 208 -19.50 9.09 19.49
CA LEU A 208 -18.44 8.23 19.97
C LEU A 208 -18.43 8.13 21.49
N THR A 209 -17.94 7.00 21.99
CA THR A 209 -17.67 6.75 23.41
C THR A 209 -16.17 6.60 23.62
N GLN A 210 -15.73 6.47 24.86
CA GLN A 210 -14.33 6.16 25.16
C GLN A 210 -13.82 4.89 24.47
N ALA A 211 -14.72 3.96 24.12
CA ALA A 211 -14.34 2.72 23.47
C ALA A 211 -13.78 2.93 22.05
N HIS A 212 -14.20 3.99 21.35
CA HIS A 212 -13.74 4.36 20.01
C HIS A 212 -12.46 5.22 20.01
N ARG A 213 -11.91 5.54 21.18
CA ARG A 213 -10.66 6.32 21.25
C ARG A 213 -9.49 5.48 20.72
N PHE A 214 -8.57 6.16 20.06
CA PHE A 214 -7.28 5.61 19.68
C PHE A 214 -6.17 6.41 20.33
N ASP A 215 -5.19 5.68 20.86
CA ASP A 215 -3.91 6.23 21.29
C ASP A 215 -2.86 5.99 20.21
N ASN A 216 -1.81 6.81 20.23
CA ASN A 216 -0.63 6.55 19.42
C ASN A 216 0.32 5.62 20.20
N PRO A 217 0.79 4.51 19.59
CA PRO A 217 0.55 4.09 18.20
C PRO A 217 -0.76 3.32 17.99
N SER A 218 -1.41 3.53 16.85
CA SER A 218 -2.65 2.84 16.45
C SER A 218 -2.38 1.55 15.66
N ILE A 219 -1.24 1.48 14.98
CA ILE A 219 -0.88 0.34 14.12
C ILE A 219 0.57 -0.08 14.36
N LYS A 220 0.82 -1.39 14.35
CA LYS A 220 2.17 -1.94 14.13
C LYS A 220 2.30 -2.41 12.68
N LEU A 221 3.27 -1.86 11.97
CA LEU A 221 3.66 -2.26 10.62
C LEU A 221 4.95 -3.09 10.69
N THR A 222 5.02 -4.17 9.92
CA THR A 222 6.22 -4.98 9.72
C THR A 222 6.38 -5.29 8.25
N ILE A 223 7.56 -5.04 7.70
CA ILE A 223 7.88 -5.30 6.29
C ILE A 223 9.05 -6.27 6.25
N THR A 224 8.88 -7.36 5.50
CA THR A 224 9.93 -8.35 5.23
C THR A 224 10.15 -8.44 3.74
N ARG A 225 11.40 -8.33 3.28
CA ARG A 225 11.73 -8.63 1.90
C ARG A 225 11.82 -10.15 1.72
N THR A 226 11.04 -10.69 0.79
CA THR A 226 11.01 -12.13 0.50
C THR A 226 11.73 -12.50 -0.79
N LYS A 227 11.96 -11.53 -1.70
CA LYS A 227 12.83 -11.66 -2.90
C LYS A 227 13.49 -10.32 -3.22
#